data_AF-A0A842UJA5-F1
#
_entry.id   AF-A0A842UJA5-F1
#
_cell.length_a   1.000
_cell.length_b   1.000
_cell.length_c   1.000
_cell.angle_alpha   90.00
_cell.angle_beta   90.00
_cell.angle_gamma   90.00
#
_symmetry.space_group_name_H-M   'P 1'
#
loop_
_entity.id
_entity.type
_entity.pdbx_description
1 polymer ?
#
loop_
_entity_poly.entity_id
_entity_poly.type
_entity_poly.pdbx_seq_one_letter_code
_entity_poly.pdbx_strand_id
1 'polypeptide(L)'
;MQPSKQKISNETIELEIYKTFELFKNEKSVSVSAYLNKLQLPSYQEQQYRSIKYTYESLYKLLLYKELKGLRFQTQLERYLKQHQDDKKHLGLNQVPNQRTISYFLNSILNDEDKQILDFIIKKIEEISNKFGILLDLNILKPEQPENKPAERTLYHNKQQKTREISKLFKKRFSSILNLNIDKNAIYSKNDFINLLLHMCNT
;
A
#
# COMPACT_ATOMS: atom_id res chain seq x y z
N MET A 1 -35.45 13.49 10.30
CA MET A 1 -35.10 12.29 11.09
C MET A 1 -33.66 11.95 10.77
N GLN A 2 -32.74 12.16 11.72
CA GLN A 2 -31.34 11.74 11.58
C GLN A 2 -31.30 10.21 11.76
N PRO A 3 -30.65 9.44 10.87
CA PRO A 3 -30.46 8.03 11.12
C PRO A 3 -29.51 7.88 12.31
N SER A 4 -29.91 7.03 13.26
CA SER A 4 -29.13 6.66 14.43
C SER A 4 -27.72 6.22 14.01
N LYS A 5 -26.69 6.99 14.39
CA LYS A 5 -25.29 6.56 14.32
C LYS A 5 -25.14 5.34 15.23
N GLN A 6 -25.25 4.15 14.66
CA GLN A 6 -24.82 2.94 15.37
C GLN A 6 -23.33 3.11 15.65
N LYS A 7 -22.95 3.17 16.92
CA LYS A 7 -21.55 3.05 17.34
C LYS A 7 -21.12 1.63 16.95
N ILE A 8 -20.51 1.51 15.77
CA ILE A 8 -19.87 0.28 15.34
C ILE A 8 -18.75 0.01 16.36
N SER A 9 -18.82 -1.11 17.08
CA SER A 9 -17.78 -1.45 18.04
C SER A 9 -16.57 -2.00 17.30
N ASN A 10 -15.38 -1.54 17.65
CA ASN A 10 -14.12 -2.01 17.07
C ASN A 10 -13.97 -3.54 17.14
N GLU A 11 -14.54 -4.17 18.16
CA GLU A 11 -14.57 -5.63 18.34
C GLU A 11 -15.29 -6.37 17.21
N THR A 12 -16.40 -5.81 16.71
CA THR A 12 -17.13 -6.43 15.57
C THR A 12 -16.33 -6.37 14.28
N ILE A 13 -15.58 -5.28 14.07
CA ILE A 13 -14.67 -5.12 12.93
C ILE A 13 -13.53 -6.13 13.02
N GLU A 14 -12.92 -6.28 14.20
CA GLU A 14 -11.84 -7.24 14.39
C GLU A 14 -12.31 -8.68 14.10
N LEU A 15 -13.47 -9.08 14.63
CA LEU A 15 -14.02 -10.42 14.39
C LEU A 15 -14.24 -10.70 12.90
N GLU A 16 -14.77 -9.74 12.14
CA GLU A 16 -14.95 -9.91 10.69
C GLU A 16 -13.63 -9.98 9.93
N ILE A 17 -12.62 -9.20 10.33
CA ILE A 17 -11.27 -9.32 9.78
C ILE A 17 -10.72 -10.72 10.04
N TYR A 18 -10.81 -11.23 11.28
CA TYR A 18 -10.35 -12.58 11.62
C TYR A 18 -11.06 -13.67 10.81
N LYS A 19 -12.39 -13.64 10.73
CA LYS A 19 -13.16 -14.59 9.92
C LYS A 19 -12.73 -14.55 8.45
N THR A 20 -12.52 -13.36 7.90
CA THR A 20 -12.10 -13.20 6.51
C THR A 20 -10.71 -13.80 6.30
N PHE A 21 -9.76 -13.55 7.20
CA PHE A 21 -8.42 -14.17 7.14
C PHE A 21 -8.45 -15.69 7.29
N GLU A 22 -9.39 -16.23 8.06
CA GLU A 22 -9.56 -17.69 8.21
C GLU A 22 -9.96 -18.36 6.89
N LEU A 23 -10.75 -17.70 6.04
CA LEU A 23 -11.08 -18.19 4.69
C LEU A 23 -9.84 -18.36 3.81
N PHE A 24 -8.81 -17.56 4.05
CA PHE A 24 -7.56 -17.56 3.29
C PHE A 24 -6.43 -18.34 3.97
N LYS A 25 -6.69 -19.05 5.07
CA LYS A 25 -5.66 -19.74 5.87
C LYS A 25 -4.80 -20.73 5.07
N ASN A 26 -5.32 -21.28 3.98
CA ASN A 26 -4.61 -22.22 3.11
C ASN A 26 -3.81 -21.53 1.98
N GLU A 27 -4.02 -20.24 1.76
CA GLU A 27 -3.38 -19.45 0.71
C GLU A 27 -2.20 -18.65 1.29
N LYS A 28 -1.00 -18.87 0.74
CA LYS A 28 0.21 -18.13 1.18
C LYS A 28 0.23 -16.68 0.69
N SER A 29 -0.49 -16.37 -0.38
CA SER A 29 -0.54 -15.05 -0.99
C SER A 29 -1.94 -14.74 -1.48
N VAL A 30 -2.48 -13.59 -1.08
CA VAL A 30 -3.84 -13.15 -1.42
C VAL A 30 -3.78 -11.74 -1.98
N SER A 31 -4.53 -11.45 -3.06
CA SER A 31 -4.62 -10.07 -3.54
C SER A 31 -5.48 -9.23 -2.59
N VAL A 32 -5.06 -8.00 -2.32
CA VAL A 32 -5.82 -7.07 -1.46
C VAL A 32 -7.23 -6.88 -2.01
N SER A 33 -7.41 -6.86 -3.34
CA SER A 33 -8.73 -6.75 -3.97
C SER A 33 -9.63 -7.95 -3.67
N ALA A 34 -9.11 -9.17 -3.74
CA ALA A 34 -9.87 -10.38 -3.43
C ALA A 34 -10.22 -10.48 -1.94
N TYR A 35 -9.28 -10.08 -1.06
CA TYR A 35 -9.52 -9.99 0.38
C TYR A 35 -10.64 -8.99 0.69
N LEU A 36 -10.55 -7.76 0.17
CA LEU A 36 -11.56 -6.71 0.40
C LEU A 36 -12.93 -7.05 -0.19
N ASN A 37 -12.99 -7.86 -1.24
CA ASN A 37 -14.26 -8.34 -1.78
C ASN A 37 -15.01 -9.24 -0.78
N LYS A 38 -14.27 -10.08 -0.04
CA LYS A 38 -14.83 -11.00 0.96
C LYS A 38 -15.06 -10.36 2.31
N LEU A 39 -14.34 -9.29 2.63
CA LEU A 39 -14.51 -8.54 3.86
C LEU A 39 -15.90 -7.87 3.88
N GLN A 40 -16.71 -8.21 4.89
CA GLN A 40 -17.99 -7.57 5.15
C GLN A 40 -17.88 -6.74 6.42
N LEU A 41 -17.88 -5.41 6.27
CA LEU A 41 -17.79 -4.50 7.40
C LEU A 41 -19.17 -3.91 7.71
N PRO A 42 -19.57 -3.83 9.00
CA PRO A 42 -20.76 -3.09 9.40
C PRO A 42 -20.67 -1.60 9.04
N SER A 43 -19.47 -1.06 8.84
CA SER A 43 -19.21 0.30 8.35
C SER A 43 -19.67 0.55 6.91
N TYR A 44 -20.12 -0.49 6.19
CA TYR A 44 -20.72 -0.35 4.86
C TYR A 44 -22.18 0.12 4.89
N GLN A 45 -22.75 0.38 6.08
CA GLN A 45 -24.11 0.91 6.18
C GLN A 45 -24.28 2.19 5.36
N GLU A 46 -25.31 2.16 4.51
CA GLU A 46 -25.56 3.13 3.45
C GLU A 46 -25.75 4.55 4.00
N GLN A 47 -24.72 5.39 3.92
CA GLN A 47 -24.94 6.83 3.85
C GLN A 47 -25.47 7.14 2.45
N GLN A 48 -26.76 7.47 2.37
CA GLN A 48 -27.36 7.89 1.10
C GLN A 48 -26.81 9.26 0.70
N TYR A 49 -25.90 9.28 -0.27
CA TYR A 49 -25.50 10.48 -0.97
C TYR A 49 -26.10 10.48 -2.39
N ARG A 50 -26.68 11.59 -2.81
CA ARG A 50 -27.32 11.71 -4.15
C ARG A 50 -26.33 12.06 -5.27
N SER A 51 -25.13 12.53 -4.93
CA SER A 51 -24.23 13.23 -5.86
C SER A 51 -23.23 12.33 -6.58
N ILE A 52 -23.00 11.10 -6.12
CA ILE A 52 -22.00 10.20 -6.70
C ILE A 52 -22.67 8.92 -7.23
N LYS A 53 -22.22 8.44 -8.39
CA LYS A 53 -22.75 7.26 -9.09
C LYS A 53 -22.28 5.90 -8.52
N TYR A 54 -21.44 5.92 -7.50
CA TYR A 54 -20.84 4.73 -6.88
C TYR A 54 -21.55 4.41 -5.58
N THR A 55 -21.48 3.17 -5.11
CA THR A 55 -21.98 2.80 -3.78
C THR A 55 -21.00 3.23 -2.70
N TYR A 56 -21.50 3.47 -1.49
CA TYR A 56 -20.65 3.81 -0.34
C TYR A 56 -19.62 2.71 -0.07
N GLU A 57 -20.06 1.45 -0.10
CA GLU A 57 -19.20 0.28 0.07
C GLU A 57 -18.03 0.24 -0.94
N SER A 58 -18.30 0.40 -2.23
CA SER A 58 -17.25 0.30 -3.26
C SER A 58 -16.22 1.42 -3.12
N LEU A 59 -16.64 2.64 -2.75
CA LEU A 59 -15.71 3.74 -2.48
C LEU A 59 -14.94 3.54 -1.16
N TYR A 60 -15.57 2.97 -0.15
CA TYR A 60 -14.89 2.66 1.11
C TYR A 60 -13.83 1.57 0.92
N LYS A 61 -14.18 0.49 0.21
CA LYS A 61 -13.24 -0.58 -0.21
C LYS A 61 -12.10 0.00 -1.07
N LEU A 62 -12.39 0.94 -1.96
CA LEU A 62 -11.38 1.62 -2.76
C LEU A 62 -10.36 2.38 -1.91
N LEU A 63 -10.79 3.04 -0.83
CA LEU A 63 -9.88 3.73 0.08
C LEU A 63 -9.02 2.76 0.88
N LEU A 64 -9.61 1.70 1.42
CA LEU A 64 -8.85 0.62 2.06
C LEU A 64 -7.83 0.02 1.09
N TYR A 65 -8.24 -0.23 -0.14
CA TYR A 65 -7.36 -0.73 -1.20
C TYR A 65 -6.19 0.20 -1.48
N LYS A 66 -6.45 1.51 -1.63
CA LYS A 66 -5.43 2.53 -1.85
C LYS A 66 -4.36 2.51 -0.76
N GLU A 67 -4.78 2.50 0.51
CA GLU A 67 -3.86 2.54 1.64
C GLU A 67 -3.08 1.23 1.81
N LEU A 68 -3.77 0.08 1.76
CA LEU A 68 -3.11 -1.24 1.85
C LEU A 68 -2.12 -1.46 0.69
N LYS A 69 -2.44 -0.99 -0.52
CA LYS A 69 -1.51 -1.05 -1.67
C LYS A 69 -0.37 -0.02 -1.61
N GLY A 70 -0.40 0.93 -0.67
CA GLY A 70 0.61 1.99 -0.57
C GLY A 70 0.53 3.05 -1.68
N LEU A 71 -0.62 3.20 -2.34
CA LEU A 71 -0.82 4.17 -3.42
C LEU A 71 -1.00 5.57 -2.84
N ARG A 72 0.06 6.39 -2.87
CA ARG A 72 0.05 7.73 -2.27
C ARG A 72 -0.93 8.69 -2.94
N PHE A 73 -1.02 8.64 -4.27
CA PHE A 73 -1.81 9.60 -5.04
C PHE A 73 -3.07 8.97 -5.65
N GLN A 74 -4.19 9.69 -5.57
CA GLN A 74 -5.45 9.28 -6.19
C GLN A 74 -5.32 9.10 -7.72
N THR A 75 -4.46 9.88 -8.37
CA THR A 75 -4.17 9.75 -9.81
C THR A 75 -3.44 8.46 -10.15
N GLN A 76 -2.58 7.94 -9.26
CA GLN A 76 -1.94 6.63 -9.42
C GLN A 76 -2.98 5.52 -9.31
N LEU A 77 -3.89 5.62 -8.35
CA LEU A 77 -5.00 4.68 -8.18
C LEU A 77 -5.89 4.62 -9.43
N GLU A 78 -6.23 5.78 -10.00
CA GLU A 78 -7.03 5.86 -11.22
C GLU A 78 -6.32 5.18 -12.41
N ARG A 79 -5.03 5.44 -12.60
CA ARG A 79 -4.23 4.81 -13.67
C ARG A 79 -4.12 3.30 -13.49
N TYR A 80 -3.87 2.87 -12.26
CA TYR A 80 -3.73 1.45 -11.91
C TYR A 80 -5.02 0.68 -12.21
N LEU A 81 -6.18 1.18 -11.75
CA LEU A 81 -7.47 0.51 -11.95
C LEU A 81 -7.92 0.47 -13.41
N LYS A 82 -7.42 1.37 -14.27
CA LYS A 82 -7.64 1.27 -15.73
C LYS A 82 -6.92 0.07 -16.33
N GLN A 83 -5.74 -0.28 -15.82
CA GLN A 83 -4.92 -1.40 -16.29
C GLN A 83 -5.35 -2.73 -15.65
N HIS A 84 -5.88 -2.71 -14.42
CA HIS A 84 -6.25 -3.91 -13.66
C HIS A 84 -7.77 -4.07 -13.51
N GLN A 85 -8.41 -4.66 -14.52
CA GLN A 85 -9.86 -4.82 -14.58
C GLN A 85 -10.42 -5.79 -13.51
N ASP A 86 -9.64 -6.78 -13.09
CA ASP A 86 -10.07 -7.75 -12.08
C ASP A 86 -10.18 -7.11 -10.70
N ASP A 87 -9.20 -6.27 -10.33
CA ASP A 87 -9.24 -5.49 -9.08
C ASP A 87 -10.45 -4.55 -9.06
N LYS A 88 -10.74 -3.90 -10.20
CA LYS A 88 -11.92 -3.05 -10.36
C LYS A 88 -13.22 -3.82 -10.10
N LYS A 89 -13.35 -5.04 -10.62
CA LYS A 89 -14.51 -5.91 -10.41
C LYS A 89 -14.62 -6.36 -8.95
N HIS A 90 -13.52 -6.78 -8.33
CA HIS A 90 -13.49 -7.20 -6.93
C HIS A 90 -13.85 -6.08 -5.95
N LEU A 91 -13.54 -4.83 -6.30
CA LEU A 91 -13.94 -3.66 -5.52
C LEU A 91 -15.40 -3.23 -5.76
N GLY A 92 -16.14 -3.92 -6.63
CA GLY A 92 -17.53 -3.59 -6.94
C GLY A 92 -17.67 -2.27 -7.74
N LEU A 93 -16.68 -1.93 -8.56
CA LEU A 93 -16.66 -0.70 -9.35
C LEU A 93 -17.02 -0.98 -10.82
N ASN A 94 -18.13 -0.40 -11.29
CA ASN A 94 -18.52 -0.48 -12.70
C ASN A 94 -17.60 0.36 -13.60
N GLN A 95 -17.23 1.55 -13.12
CA GLN A 95 -16.33 2.50 -13.77
C GLN A 95 -15.23 2.93 -12.80
N VAL A 96 -14.11 3.41 -13.32
CA VAL A 96 -13.02 3.91 -12.47
C VAL A 96 -13.41 5.31 -11.98
N PRO A 97 -13.49 5.56 -10.66
CA PRO A 97 -13.78 6.87 -10.15
C PRO A 97 -12.60 7.82 -10.40
N ASN A 98 -12.91 9.03 -10.87
CA ASN A 98 -11.91 10.07 -11.10
C ASN A 98 -11.43 10.65 -9.77
N GLN A 99 -10.23 11.25 -9.78
CA GLN A 99 -9.66 11.97 -8.63
C GLN A 99 -10.67 12.87 -7.89
N ARG A 100 -11.47 13.65 -8.63
CA ARG A 100 -12.47 14.57 -8.04
C ARG A 100 -13.52 13.84 -7.22
N THR A 101 -14.00 12.69 -7.72
CA THR A 101 -14.99 11.88 -7.03
C THR A 101 -14.41 11.28 -5.74
N ILE A 102 -13.18 10.78 -5.80
CA ILE A 102 -12.48 10.22 -4.63
C ILE A 102 -12.23 11.32 -3.58
N SER A 103 -11.80 12.50 -4.02
CA SER A 103 -11.56 13.66 -3.15
C SER A 103 -12.84 14.16 -2.48
N TYR A 104 -13.93 14.23 -3.23
CA TYR A 104 -15.23 14.64 -2.69
C TYR A 104 -15.75 13.61 -1.67
N PHE A 105 -15.60 12.32 -1.93
CA PHE A 105 -15.95 11.28 -0.96
C PHE A 105 -15.14 11.40 0.35
N LEU A 106 -13.82 11.58 0.24
CA LEU A 106 -12.93 11.74 1.39
C LEU A 106 -13.19 12.98 2.24
N ASN A 107 -13.46 14.11 1.59
CA ASN A 107 -13.51 15.40 2.27
C ASN A 107 -14.93 15.82 2.66
N SER A 108 -15.94 15.36 1.92
CA SER A 108 -17.31 15.87 2.04
C SER A 108 -18.31 14.84 2.54
N ILE A 109 -17.98 13.55 2.49
CA ILE A 109 -18.89 12.46 2.91
C ILE A 109 -18.35 11.75 4.14
N LEU A 110 -17.06 11.40 4.15
CA LEU A 110 -16.44 10.74 5.31
C LEU A 110 -16.25 11.70 6.48
N ASN A 111 -16.85 11.36 7.62
CA ASN A 111 -16.61 12.07 8.86
C ASN A 111 -15.27 11.66 9.47
N ASP A 112 -14.78 12.43 10.43
CA ASP A 112 -13.52 12.12 11.11
C ASP A 112 -13.59 10.79 11.90
N GLU A 113 -14.78 10.42 12.40
CA GLU A 113 -15.04 9.09 12.98
C GLU A 113 -14.82 7.97 11.95
N ASP A 114 -15.31 8.13 10.72
CA ASP A 114 -15.18 7.13 9.66
C ASP A 114 -13.72 6.97 9.22
N LYS A 115 -12.94 8.07 9.22
CA LYS A 115 -11.50 8.05 8.95
C LYS A 115 -10.72 7.32 10.05
N GLN A 116 -11.07 7.53 11.32
CA GLN A 116 -10.47 6.79 12.43
C GLN A 116 -10.74 5.29 12.35
N ILE A 117 -11.97 4.92 11.98
CA ILE A 117 -12.35 3.52 11.75
C ILE A 117 -11.53 2.93 10.59
N LEU A 118 -11.35 3.69 9.51
CA LEU A 118 -10.55 3.28 8.35
C LEU A 118 -9.08 3.02 8.75
N ASP A 119 -8.47 3.95 9.48
CA ASP A 119 -7.11 3.78 10.01
C ASP A 119 -6.98 2.57 10.94
N PHE A 120 -8.00 2.32 11.77
CA PHE A 120 -8.06 1.16 12.65
C PHE A 120 -8.11 -0.14 11.85
N ILE A 121 -8.98 -0.21 10.83
CA ILE A 121 -9.10 -1.38 9.95
C ILE A 121 -7.77 -1.68 9.26
N ILE A 122 -7.10 -0.67 8.70
CA ILE A 122 -5.81 -0.84 8.02
C ILE A 122 -4.78 -1.46 8.97
N LYS A 123 -4.60 -0.84 10.15
CA LYS A 123 -3.64 -1.32 11.14
C LYS A 123 -3.94 -2.75 11.58
N LYS A 124 -5.22 -3.09 11.74
CA LYS A 124 -5.63 -4.44 12.13
C LYS A 124 -5.43 -5.47 11.03
N ILE A 125 -5.71 -5.12 9.78
CA ILE A 125 -5.42 -5.99 8.63
C ILE A 125 -3.91 -6.26 8.54
N GLU A 126 -3.07 -5.24 8.71
CA GLU A 126 -1.61 -5.40 8.71
C GLU A 126 -1.12 -6.26 9.89
N GLU A 127 -1.62 -6.01 11.11
CA GLU A 127 -1.29 -6.79 12.31
C GLU A 127 -1.65 -8.28 12.12
N ILE A 128 -2.85 -8.55 11.62
CA ILE A 128 -3.37 -9.90 11.43
C ILE A 128 -2.67 -10.61 10.26
N SER A 129 -2.42 -9.92 9.15
CA SER A 129 -1.64 -10.44 8.03
C SER A 129 -0.24 -10.91 8.49
N ASN A 130 0.43 -10.10 9.32
CA ASN A 130 1.72 -10.47 9.92
C ASN A 130 1.59 -11.68 10.86
N LYS A 131 0.53 -11.75 11.66
CA LYS A 131 0.30 -12.84 12.63
C LYS A 131 0.01 -14.18 11.94
N PHE A 132 -0.75 -14.18 10.86
CA PHE A 132 -1.09 -15.41 10.10
C PHE A 132 -0.07 -15.75 9.00
N GLY A 133 0.91 -14.87 8.75
CA GLY A 133 1.92 -15.08 7.71
C GLY A 133 1.34 -15.06 6.28
N ILE A 134 0.16 -14.47 6.10
CA ILE A 134 -0.47 -14.32 4.79
C ILE A 134 0.11 -13.07 4.15
N LEU A 135 0.83 -13.24 3.04
CA LEU A 135 1.33 -12.13 2.25
C LEU A 135 0.15 -11.55 1.44
N LEU A 136 -0.45 -10.49 1.97
CA LEU A 136 -1.22 -9.58 1.13
C LEU A 136 -0.24 -8.99 0.11
N ASP A 137 -0.68 -8.75 -1.12
CA ASP A 137 0.14 -8.14 -2.19
C ASP A 137 0.40 -6.63 -1.97
N LEU A 138 0.82 -6.32 -0.73
CA LEU A 138 1.27 -5.05 -0.16
C LEU A 138 2.64 -4.75 -0.75
N ASN A 139 2.66 -3.92 -1.79
CA ASN A 139 3.84 -3.57 -2.57
C ASN A 139 4.33 -4.76 -3.41
N ILE A 140 4.50 -4.61 -4.71
CA ILE A 140 5.53 -3.78 -5.30
C ILE A 140 4.87 -3.09 -6.50
N LEU A 141 4.90 -1.75 -6.53
CA LEU A 141 4.98 -1.04 -7.80
C LEU A 141 6.15 -1.68 -8.53
N LYS A 142 5.88 -2.73 -9.33
CA LYS A 142 6.84 -3.22 -10.29
C LYS A 142 7.19 -1.96 -11.06
N PRO A 143 8.46 -1.51 -11.04
CA PRO A 143 8.82 -0.30 -11.76
C PRO A 143 8.24 -0.46 -13.16
N GLU A 144 7.35 0.47 -13.54
CA GLU A 144 6.67 0.40 -14.82
C GLU A 144 7.75 0.16 -15.86
N GLN A 145 7.70 -1.01 -16.50
CA GLN A 145 8.65 -1.25 -17.56
C GLN A 145 8.36 -0.19 -18.62
N PRO A 146 9.38 0.58 -19.04
CA PRO A 146 9.15 1.63 -20.02
C PRO A 146 8.49 0.99 -21.25
N GLU A 147 7.38 1.56 -21.70
CA GLU A 147 6.56 1.03 -22.81
C GLU A 147 7.42 0.78 -24.07
N ASN A 148 8.48 1.58 -24.23
CA ASN A 148 9.49 1.41 -25.25
C ASN A 148 10.82 0.99 -24.62
N LYS A 149 11.48 -0.03 -25.21
CA LYS A 149 12.87 -0.37 -24.88
C LYS A 149 13.72 0.89 -25.12
N PRO A 150 14.29 1.53 -24.08
CA PRO A 150 15.18 2.65 -24.29
C PRO A 150 16.42 2.15 -25.04
N ALA A 151 17.05 3.01 -25.84
CA ALA A 151 18.35 2.69 -26.43
C ALA A 151 19.33 2.25 -25.33
N GLU A 152 20.17 1.24 -25.61
CA GLU A 152 21.08 0.62 -24.64
C GLU A 152 21.93 1.65 -23.88
N ARG A 153 22.35 2.70 -24.58
CA ARG A 153 23.10 3.83 -24.01
C ARG A 153 22.34 4.57 -22.92
N THR A 154 21.04 4.81 -23.13
CA THR A 154 20.18 5.52 -22.17
C THR A 154 19.88 4.63 -20.96
N LEU A 155 19.68 3.33 -21.18
CA LEU A 155 19.55 2.34 -20.11
C LEU A 155 20.81 2.29 -19.24
N TYR A 156 21.99 2.21 -19.86
CA TYR A 156 23.27 2.15 -19.14
C TYR A 156 23.52 3.44 -18.33
N HIS A 157 23.28 4.60 -18.94
CA HIS A 157 23.41 5.90 -18.26
C HIS A 157 22.47 6.00 -17.05
N ASN A 158 21.19 5.66 -17.23
CA ASN A 158 20.20 5.73 -16.15
C ASN A 158 20.50 4.72 -15.04
N LYS A 159 20.94 3.50 -15.39
CA LYS A 159 21.40 2.49 -14.42
C LYS A 159 22.56 3.06 -13.60
N GLN A 160 23.59 3.58 -14.24
CA GLN A 160 24.77 4.12 -13.57
C GLN A 160 24.43 5.31 -12.65
N GLN A 161 23.55 6.20 -13.09
CA GLN A 161 23.09 7.34 -12.29
C GLN A 161 22.29 6.88 -11.05
N LYS A 162 21.36 5.94 -11.23
CA LYS A 162 20.56 5.38 -10.13
C LYS A 162 21.42 4.59 -9.13
N THR A 163 22.36 3.79 -9.62
CA THR A 163 23.34 3.08 -8.77
C THR A 163 24.15 4.05 -7.92
N ARG A 164 24.58 5.19 -8.46
CA ARG A 164 25.29 6.24 -7.71
C ARG A 164 24.39 6.90 -6.65
N GLU A 165 23.13 7.19 -6.97
CA GLU A 165 22.16 7.74 -6.03
C GLU A 165 21.92 6.79 -4.84
N ILE A 166 21.68 5.51 -5.13
CA ILE A 166 21.47 4.47 -4.12
C ILE A 166 22.72 4.31 -3.26
N SER A 167 23.89 4.26 -3.87
CA SER A 167 25.18 4.14 -3.15
C SER A 167 25.40 5.30 -2.17
N LYS A 168 25.08 6.54 -2.59
CA LYS A 168 25.16 7.73 -1.71
C LYS A 168 24.17 7.65 -0.55
N LEU A 169 22.92 7.24 -0.83
CA LEU A 169 21.88 7.08 0.18
C LEU A 169 22.23 5.99 1.19
N PHE A 170 22.70 4.84 0.70
CA PHE A 170 23.14 3.72 1.52
C PHE A 170 24.29 4.16 2.43
N LYS A 171 25.33 4.78 1.86
CA LYS A 171 26.46 5.31 2.64
C LYS A 171 25.98 6.26 3.75
N LYS A 172 25.13 7.23 3.42
CA LYS A 172 24.62 8.22 4.40
C LYS A 172 23.80 7.60 5.53
N ARG A 173 22.99 6.57 5.23
CA ARG A 173 22.11 5.94 6.22
C ARG A 173 22.81 4.88 7.06
N PHE A 174 23.66 4.06 6.45
CA PHE A 174 24.31 2.95 7.14
C PHE A 174 25.62 3.36 7.82
N SER A 175 26.28 4.45 7.37
CA SER A 175 27.49 4.95 8.05
C SER A 175 27.22 5.44 9.46
N SER A 176 26.02 5.88 9.81
CA SER A 176 25.71 6.26 11.19
C SER A 176 25.37 5.06 12.07
N ILE A 177 24.82 3.98 11.49
CA ILE A 177 24.27 2.84 12.22
C ILE A 177 25.30 1.72 12.44
N LEU A 178 26.23 1.52 11.49
CA LEU A 178 27.22 0.44 11.57
C LEU A 178 28.30 0.75 12.60
N ASN A 179 28.14 0.32 13.86
CA ASN A 179 29.25 0.31 14.80
C ASN A 179 30.19 -0.85 14.49
N LEU A 180 31.23 -0.57 13.71
CA LEU A 180 32.35 -1.48 13.54
C LEU A 180 33.23 -1.33 14.79
N ASN A 181 33.42 -2.41 15.54
CA ASN A 181 34.38 -2.48 16.64
C ASN A 181 35.79 -2.50 16.05
N ILE A 182 36.25 -1.33 15.62
CA ILE A 182 37.56 -1.12 15.03
C ILE A 182 38.51 -0.84 16.20
N ASP A 183 39.34 -1.83 16.55
CA ASP A 183 40.40 -1.65 17.53
C ASP A 183 41.43 -0.60 17.07
N LYS A 184 42.17 -0.02 18.02
CA LYS A 184 43.13 1.08 17.79
C LYS A 184 44.23 0.78 16.74
N ASN A 185 44.39 -0.47 16.32
CA ASN A 185 45.38 -0.94 15.34
C ASN A 185 44.79 -1.30 13.96
N ALA A 186 43.56 -0.90 13.65
CA ALA A 186 43.01 -1.17 12.33
C ALA A 186 43.52 -0.19 11.27
N ILE A 187 43.99 -0.74 10.14
CA ILE A 187 44.45 0.01 8.96
C ILE A 187 43.27 0.63 8.19
N TYR A 188 42.08 0.01 8.29
CA TYR A 188 40.93 0.38 7.49
C TYR A 188 39.92 1.19 8.30
N SER A 189 39.44 2.28 7.71
CA SER A 189 38.37 3.08 8.30
C SER A 189 37.00 2.45 8.02
N LYS A 190 36.01 2.83 8.83
CA LYS A 190 34.61 2.48 8.63
C LYS A 190 34.08 2.85 7.25
N ASN A 191 34.57 3.95 6.68
CA ASN A 191 34.18 4.37 5.33
C ASN A 191 34.78 3.46 4.25
N ASP A 192 35.96 2.89 4.48
CA ASP A 192 36.60 1.97 3.54
C ASP A 192 35.84 0.66 3.45
N PHE A 193 35.33 0.16 4.58
CA PHE A 193 34.46 -1.01 4.61
C PHE A 193 33.13 -0.78 3.88
N ILE A 194 32.50 0.38 4.09
CA ILE A 194 31.26 0.74 3.38
C ILE A 194 31.53 0.90 1.88
N ASN A 195 32.68 1.49 1.50
CA ASN A 195 33.08 1.60 0.11
C ASN A 195 33.32 0.23 -0.53
N LEU A 196 33.92 -0.72 0.20
CA LEU A 196 34.12 -2.10 -0.25
C LEU A 196 32.78 -2.80 -0.52
N LEU A 197 31.85 -2.73 0.42
CA LEU A 197 30.50 -3.29 0.25
C LEU A 197 29.79 -2.68 -0.96
N LEU A 198 29.84 -1.35 -1.09
CA LEU A 198 29.28 -0.66 -2.26
C LEU A 198 29.96 -1.09 -3.55
N HIS A 199 31.27 -1.37 -3.53
CA HIS A 199 31.97 -1.84 -4.71
C HIS A 199 31.50 -3.25 -5.11
N MET A 200 31.43 -4.18 -4.15
CA MET A 200 30.97 -5.55 -4.40
C MET A 200 29.51 -5.62 -4.86
N CYS A 201 28.64 -4.71 -4.42
CA CYS A 201 27.25 -4.66 -4.88
C CYS A 201 27.07 -3.99 -6.25
N ASN A 202 28.08 -3.25 -6.73
CA ASN A 202 28.03 -2.49 -7.97
C ASN A 202 28.78 -3.16 -9.13
N THR A 203 29.63 -4.15 -8.85
CA THR A 203 30.24 -5.08 -9.82
C THR A 203 29.27 -6.19 -10.20
#